data_AF-W6N9P6-F1
#
_entry.id   AF-W6N9P6-F1
#
_cell.length_a   1.000
_cell.length_b   1.000
_cell.length_c   1.000
_cell.angle_alpha   90.00
_cell.angle_beta   90.00
_cell.angle_gamma   90.00
#
_symmetry.space_group_name_H-M   'P 1'
#
loop_
_entity.id
_entity.type
_entity.pdbx_description
1 polymer ?
#
loop_
_entity_poly.entity_id
_entity_poly.type
_entity_poly.pdbx_seq_one_letter_code
_entity_poly.pdbx_strand_id
1 'polypeptide(L)'
;MPKWSMGLCLGYVASCVSSVIENIGAYDLLARVSQQKAPPKNAINRAIMVEGLGSMFASVMGVGTGVTTYAENIALIHVTKVASRTTMQIAGVLLILLGLFTKMAALLASMPDALVGGVLMMGISMIAGVAMSNLK
;
A
#
# COMPACT_ATOMS: atom_id res chain seq x y z
N MET A 1 11.12 9.35 23.05
CA MET A 1 12.20 8.33 22.94
C MET A 1 11.59 7.05 22.41
N PRO A 2 12.19 6.39 21.40
CA PRO A 2 11.70 5.11 20.89
C PRO A 2 11.72 4.07 22.03
N LYS A 3 10.55 3.50 22.34
CA LYS A 3 10.43 2.45 23.36
C LYS A 3 10.57 1.09 22.68
N TRP A 4 11.61 0.36 23.04
CA TRP A 4 11.82 -1.01 22.54
C TRP A 4 10.85 -1.97 23.23
N SER A 5 10.04 -2.65 22.44
CA SER A 5 9.14 -3.72 22.89
C SER A 5 9.29 -4.92 21.98
N MET A 6 9.80 -6.02 22.54
CA MET A 6 10.03 -7.26 21.80
C MET A 6 8.75 -7.79 21.14
N GLY A 7 7.60 -7.63 21.83
CA GLY A 7 6.30 -8.06 21.31
C GLY A 7 5.85 -7.26 20.08
N LEU A 8 6.09 -5.94 20.06
CA LEU A 8 5.78 -5.10 18.90
C LEU A 8 6.72 -5.41 17.73
N CYS A 9 8.00 -5.70 18.00
CA CYS A 9 8.94 -6.11 16.97
C CYS A 9 8.50 -7.42 16.29
N LEU A 10 8.11 -8.43 17.08
CA LEU A 10 7.62 -9.71 16.54
C LEU A 10 6.31 -9.54 15.76
N GLY A 11 5.38 -8.73 16.28
CA GLY A 11 4.13 -8.42 15.57
C GLY A 11 4.38 -7.71 14.24
N TYR A 12 5.33 -6.78 14.20
CA TYR A 12 5.69 -6.07 12.98
C TYR A 12 6.35 -7.00 11.95
N VAL A 13 7.25 -7.91 12.38
CA VAL A 13 7.84 -8.92 11.50
C VAL A 13 6.76 -9.82 10.89
N ALA A 14 5.81 -10.29 11.69
CA ALA A 14 4.69 -11.09 11.19
C ALA A 14 3.84 -10.31 10.17
N SER A 15 3.58 -9.02 10.44
CA SER A 15 2.87 -8.13 9.50
C SER A 15 3.65 -7.96 8.18
N CYS A 16 4.97 -7.78 8.22
CA CYS A 16 5.79 -7.70 7.02
C CYS A 16 5.72 -8.99 6.19
N VAL A 17 5.76 -10.16 6.82
CA VAL A 17 5.63 -11.45 6.11
C VAL A 17 4.26 -11.56 5.43
N SER A 18 3.19 -11.20 6.14
CA SER A 18 1.83 -11.17 5.57
C SER A 18 1.74 -10.23 4.37
N SER A 19 2.30 -9.02 4.48
CA SER A 19 2.32 -8.02 3.41
C SER A 19 3.07 -8.52 2.17
N VAL A 20 4.21 -9.20 2.34
CA VAL A 20 4.94 -9.78 1.20
C VAL A 20 4.09 -10.81 0.45
N ILE A 21 3.38 -11.69 1.18
CA ILE A 21 2.51 -12.70 0.58
C ILE A 21 1.36 -12.02 -0.21
N GLU A 22 0.74 -11.01 0.39
CA GLU A 22 -0.31 -10.23 -0.25
C GLU A 22 0.17 -9.53 -1.52
N ASN A 23 1.34 -8.88 -1.45
CA ASN A 23 1.89 -8.09 -2.56
C ASN A 23 2.26 -8.96 -3.76
N ILE A 24 2.72 -10.20 -3.56
CA ILE A 24 2.96 -11.14 -4.67
C ILE A 24 1.69 -11.35 -5.49
N GLY A 25 0.55 -11.60 -4.82
CA GLY A 25 -0.75 -11.73 -5.49
C GLY A 25 -1.20 -10.42 -6.14
N ALA A 26 -0.97 -9.29 -5.46
CA ALA A 26 -1.29 -7.97 -5.99
C ALA A 26 -0.52 -7.64 -7.28
N TYR A 27 0.77 -7.99 -7.37
CA TYR A 27 1.59 -7.79 -8.58
C TYR A 27 1.08 -8.60 -9.77
N ASP A 28 0.65 -9.84 -9.54
CA ASP A 28 0.05 -10.68 -10.58
C ASP A 28 -1.29 -10.13 -11.06
N LEU A 29 -2.14 -9.66 -10.14
CA LEU A 29 -3.39 -9.00 -10.49
C LEU A 29 -3.17 -7.70 -11.27
N LEU A 30 -2.22 -6.87 -10.83
CA LEU A 30 -1.88 -5.64 -11.53
C LEU A 30 -1.39 -5.91 -12.95
N ALA A 31 -0.58 -6.95 -13.16
CA ALA A 31 -0.13 -7.36 -14.50
C ALA A 31 -1.30 -7.78 -15.39
N ARG A 32 -2.26 -8.57 -14.85
CA ARG A 32 -3.49 -8.97 -15.57
C ARG A 32 -4.36 -7.77 -15.92
N VAL A 33 -4.58 -6.87 -14.96
CA VAL A 33 -5.39 -5.65 -15.13
C VAL A 33 -4.75 -4.70 -16.15
N SER A 34 -3.42 -4.60 -16.15
CA SER A 34 -2.66 -3.74 -17.08
C SER A 34 -2.43 -4.37 -18.45
N GLN A 35 -2.96 -5.58 -18.69
CA GLN A 35 -2.75 -6.35 -19.93
C GLN A 35 -1.25 -6.55 -20.26
N GLN A 36 -0.43 -6.73 -19.22
CA GLN A 36 1.00 -6.97 -19.34
C GLN A 36 1.34 -8.43 -19.02
N LYS A 37 2.53 -8.87 -19.45
CA LYS A 37 3.06 -10.19 -19.10
C LYS A 37 3.26 -10.27 -17.58
N ALA A 38 3.08 -11.47 -17.03
CA ALA A 38 3.37 -11.76 -15.62
C ALA A 38 4.77 -11.24 -15.23
N PRO A 39 4.90 -10.59 -14.06
CA PRO A 39 6.13 -9.97 -13.64
C PRO A 39 7.23 -11.04 -13.44
N PRO A 40 8.44 -10.83 -13.97
CA PRO A 40 9.54 -11.76 -13.75
C PRO A 40 9.94 -11.75 -12.27
N LYS A 41 10.45 -12.88 -11.75
CA LYS A 41 10.87 -13.03 -10.33
C LYS A 41 11.82 -11.91 -9.87
N ASN A 42 12.72 -11.46 -10.74
CA ASN A 42 13.64 -10.37 -10.45
C ASN A 42 12.94 -9.02 -10.22
N ALA A 43 11.81 -8.77 -10.90
CA ALA A 43 11.02 -7.56 -10.69
C ALA A 43 10.25 -7.61 -9.37
N ILE A 44 9.70 -8.78 -9.00
CA ILE A 44 9.02 -8.99 -7.71
C ILE A 44 10.01 -8.77 -6.55
N ASN A 45 11.20 -9.38 -6.61
CA ASN A 45 12.23 -9.17 -5.58
C ASN A 45 12.61 -7.69 -5.44
N ARG A 46 12.76 -6.98 -6.56
CA ARG A 46 13.07 -5.55 -6.53
C ARG A 46 11.93 -4.72 -5.95
N ALA A 47 10.67 -5.08 -6.22
CA ALA A 47 9.51 -4.41 -5.66
C ALA A 47 9.45 -4.59 -4.13
N ILE A 48 9.60 -5.82 -3.64
CA ILE A 48 9.63 -6.11 -2.19
C ILE A 48 10.79 -5.38 -1.50
N MET A 49 11.97 -5.31 -2.13
CA MET A 49 13.11 -4.54 -1.59
C MET A 49 12.77 -3.05 -1.46
N VAL A 50 12.10 -2.47 -2.46
CA VAL A 50 11.70 -1.05 -2.42
C VAL A 50 10.64 -0.80 -1.34
N GLU A 51 9.69 -1.72 -1.13
CA GLU A 51 8.71 -1.63 -0.05
C GLU A 51 9.38 -1.70 1.33
N GLY A 52 10.35 -2.60 1.50
CA GLY A 52 11.14 -2.71 2.73
C GLY A 52 11.94 -1.44 3.01
N LEU A 53 12.66 -0.92 2.01
CA LEU A 53 13.40 0.34 2.13
C LEU A 53 12.47 1.53 2.40
N GLY A 54 11.32 1.58 1.75
CA GLY A 54 10.28 2.59 1.99
C GLY A 54 9.76 2.53 3.43
N SER A 55 9.52 1.33 3.95
CA SER A 55 9.09 1.10 5.34
C SER A 55 10.16 1.54 6.34
N MET A 56 11.45 1.29 6.05
CA MET A 56 12.55 1.80 6.88
C MET A 56 12.59 3.33 6.88
N PHE A 57 12.43 3.96 5.71
CA PHE A 57 12.40 5.41 5.59
C PHE A 57 11.21 6.03 6.34
N ALA A 58 10.01 5.46 6.18
CA ALA A 58 8.81 5.87 6.92
C ALA A 58 8.97 5.73 8.44
N SER A 59 9.66 4.67 8.88
CA SER A 59 9.97 4.46 10.30
C SER A 59 10.90 5.53 10.85
N VAL A 60 11.94 5.92 10.10
CA VAL A 60 12.87 7.00 10.47
C VAL A 60 12.15 8.35 10.53
N MET A 61 11.19 8.60 9.63
CA MET A 61 10.35 9.80 9.65
C MET A 61 9.31 9.82 10.77
N GLY A 62 9.17 8.73 11.54
CA GLY A 62 8.25 8.65 12.69
C GLY A 62 6.79 8.35 12.32
N VAL A 63 6.52 7.86 11.10
CA VAL A 63 5.16 7.51 10.64
C VAL A 63 4.61 6.29 11.39
N GLY A 64 5.49 5.40 11.87
CA GLY A 64 5.11 4.26 12.70
C GLY A 64 4.34 3.15 11.98
N THR A 65 4.20 3.23 10.65
CA THR A 65 3.52 2.24 9.80
C THR A 65 4.43 1.78 8.66
N GLY A 66 4.20 0.56 8.17
CA GLY A 66 4.89 0.01 7.01
C GLY A 66 4.33 0.56 5.69
N VAL A 67 5.17 0.54 4.66
CA VAL A 67 4.79 0.90 3.28
C VAL A 67 4.50 -0.38 2.51
N THR A 68 3.34 -0.44 1.85
CA THR A 68 2.91 -1.59 1.05
C THR A 68 2.20 -1.13 -0.23
N THR A 69 2.04 -2.05 -1.17
CA THR A 69 1.24 -1.86 -2.37
C THR A 69 -0.26 -1.80 -2.01
N TYR A 70 -0.94 -0.73 -2.39
CA TYR A 70 -2.37 -0.56 -2.16
C TYR A 70 -3.20 -1.28 -3.20
N ALA A 71 -4.03 -2.22 -2.76
CA ALA A 71 -4.94 -2.96 -3.63
C ALA A 71 -5.97 -2.02 -4.27
N GLU A 72 -6.44 -0.99 -3.55
CA GLU A 72 -7.40 0.01 -4.03
C GLU A 72 -6.94 0.70 -5.31
N ASN A 73 -5.64 0.98 -5.41
CA ASN A 73 -5.06 1.56 -6.62
C ASN A 73 -5.15 0.60 -7.81
N ILE A 74 -5.05 -0.72 -7.58
CA ILE A 74 -5.20 -1.75 -8.61
C ILE A 74 -6.66 -1.81 -9.10
N ALA A 75 -7.64 -1.73 -8.20
CA ALA A 75 -9.06 -1.63 -8.60
C ALA A 75 -9.33 -0.36 -9.39
N LEU A 76 -8.76 0.77 -8.97
CA LEU A 76 -8.91 2.03 -9.69
C LEU A 76 -8.35 1.93 -11.11
N ILE A 77 -7.18 1.31 -11.30
CA ILE A 77 -6.61 1.05 -12.62
C ILE A 77 -7.52 0.13 -13.44
N HIS A 78 -8.17 -0.86 -12.80
CA HIS A 78 -9.12 -1.74 -13.48
C HIS A 78 -10.32 -1.00 -14.04
N VAL A 79 -10.83 0.00 -13.32
CA VAL A 79 -11.98 0.82 -13.74
C VAL A 79 -11.56 1.89 -14.75
N THR A 80 -10.50 2.65 -14.44
CA THR A 80 -10.04 3.78 -15.25
C THR A 80 -9.30 3.37 -16.52
N LYS A 81 -8.79 2.13 -16.57
CA LYS A 81 -7.92 1.61 -17.64
C LYS A 81 -6.62 2.41 -17.85
N VAL A 82 -6.21 3.21 -16.87
CA VAL A 82 -4.97 4.01 -16.92
C VAL A 82 -3.90 3.35 -16.06
N ALA A 83 -3.08 2.48 -16.67
CA ALA A 83 -1.94 1.81 -16.00
C ALA A 83 -0.59 2.52 -16.24
N SER A 84 -0.61 3.86 -16.37
CA SER A 84 0.59 4.64 -16.71
C SER A 84 1.49 4.88 -15.49
N ARG A 85 2.80 4.65 -15.65
CA ARG A 85 3.81 4.91 -14.61
C ARG A 85 3.90 6.40 -14.26
N THR A 86 3.79 7.26 -15.26
CA THR A 86 3.86 8.72 -15.07
C THR A 86 2.71 9.22 -14.20
N THR A 87 1.50 8.65 -14.38
CA THR A 87 0.34 8.99 -13.54
C THR A 87 0.60 8.65 -12.07
N MET A 88 1.21 7.49 -11.80
CA MET A 88 1.55 7.09 -10.44
C MET A 88 2.65 7.97 -9.82
N GLN A 89 3.64 8.39 -10.60
CA GLN A 89 4.69 9.32 -10.16
C GLN A 89 4.13 10.70 -9.83
N ILE A 90 3.25 11.24 -10.69
CA ILE A 90 2.58 12.53 -10.46
C ILE A 90 1.72 12.46 -9.20
N ALA A 91 0.97 11.37 -9.00
CA ALA A 91 0.19 11.16 -7.79
C ALA A 91 1.07 11.16 -6.53
N GLY A 92 2.22 10.49 -6.57
CA GLY A 92 3.19 10.48 -5.46
C GLY A 92 3.74 11.87 -5.14
N VAL A 93 4.15 12.65 -6.16
CA VAL A 93 4.63 14.03 -5.97
C VAL A 93 3.52 14.91 -5.40
N LEU A 94 2.29 14.76 -5.89
CA LEU A 94 1.14 15.52 -5.40
C LEU A 94 0.85 15.18 -3.93
N LEU A 95 0.92 13.91 -3.52
CA LEU A 95 0.76 13.51 -2.12
C LEU A 95 1.84 14.10 -1.21
N ILE A 96 3.09 14.16 -1.66
CA ILE A 96 4.18 14.81 -0.91
C ILE A 96 3.86 16.30 -0.72
N LEU A 97 3.47 16.99 -1.81
CA LEU A 97 3.11 18.41 -1.74
C LEU A 97 1.92 18.65 -0.80
N LEU A 98 0.86 17.83 -0.90
CA LEU A 98 -0.29 17.90 0.00
C LEU A 98 0.10 17.65 1.47
N GLY A 99 1.03 16.73 1.72
CA GLY A 99 1.54 16.45 3.06
C GLY A 99 2.29 17.62 3.70
N LEU A 100 2.88 18.52 2.90
CA LEU A 100 3.51 19.74 3.39
C LEU A 100 2.48 20.79 3.86
N PHE A 101 1.24 20.71 3.37
CA PHE A 101 0.16 21.62 3.77
C PHE A 101 -0.57 21.11 5.02
N THR A 102 -0.13 21.59 6.19
CA THR A 102 -0.70 21.24 7.50
C THR A 102 -2.21 21.52 7.65
N LYS A 103 -2.77 22.46 6.88
CA LYS A 103 -4.22 22.71 6.86
C LYS A 103 -5.01 21.52 6.31
N MET A 104 -4.46 20.79 5.33
CA MET A 104 -5.09 19.57 4.82
C MET A 104 -5.05 18.46 5.86
N ALA A 105 -3.93 18.32 6.58
CA ALA A 105 -3.83 17.37 7.68
C ALA A 105 -4.85 17.66 8.79
N ALA A 106 -5.09 18.93 9.14
CA ALA A 106 -6.10 19.31 10.11
C ALA A 106 -7.52 18.96 9.66
N LEU A 107 -7.81 19.12 8.37
CA LEU A 107 -9.08 18.73 7.76
C LEU A 107 -9.30 17.21 7.82
N LEU A 108 -8.28 16.42 7.49
CA LEU A 108 -8.33 14.96 7.60
C LEU A 108 -8.52 14.50 9.06
N ALA A 109 -7.87 15.18 10.02
CA ALA A 109 -8.05 14.90 11.44
C ALA A 109 -9.44 15.29 11.99
N SER A 110 -10.17 16.16 11.30
CA SER A 110 -11.54 16.54 11.67
C SER A 110 -12.61 15.59 11.12
N MET A 111 -12.23 14.56 10.35
CA MET A 111 -13.18 13.62 9.78
C MET A 111 -13.83 12.75 10.88
N PRO A 112 -15.15 12.51 10.80
CA PRO A 112 -15.85 11.60 11.70
C PRO A 112 -15.29 10.17 11.67
N ASP A 113 -15.21 9.54 12.85
CA ASP A 113 -14.74 8.15 12.99
C ASP A 113 -15.55 7.16 12.13
N ALA A 114 -16.85 7.43 11.93
CA ALA A 114 -17.71 6.61 11.07
C ALA A 114 -17.22 6.56 9.61
N LEU A 115 -16.67 7.67 9.09
CA LEU A 115 -16.10 7.71 7.74
C LEU A 115 -14.78 6.94 7.67
N VAL A 116 -13.92 7.11 8.69
CA VAL A 116 -12.65 6.37 8.78
C VAL A 116 -12.91 4.86 8.83
N GLY A 117 -13.88 4.43 9.64
CA GLY A 117 -14.30 3.02 9.72
C GLY A 117 -14.83 2.49 8.38
N GLY A 118 -15.59 3.30 7.64
CA GLY A 118 -16.07 2.95 6.30
C GLY A 118 -14.93 2.70 5.32
N VAL A 119 -13.93 3.59 5.28
CA VAL A 119 -12.75 3.43 4.41
C VAL A 119 -11.95 2.17 4.78
N LEU A 120 -11.76 1.90 6.07
CA LEU A 120 -11.08 0.68 6.52
C LEU A 120 -11.82 -0.60 6.12
N MET A 121 -13.16 -0.59 6.20
CA MET A 121 -13.98 -1.73 5.78
C MET A 121 -13.88 -1.98 4.27
N MET A 122 -13.79 -0.91 3.47
CA MET A 122 -13.55 -1.04 2.02
C MET A 122 -12.19 -1.69 1.74
N GLY A 123 -11.14 -1.29 2.46
CA GLY A 123 -9.81 -1.89 2.33
C GLY A 123 -9.82 -3.39 2.62
N ILE A 124 -10.38 -3.81 3.76
CA ILE A 124 -10.49 -5.23 4.14
C ILE A 124 -11.29 -6.03 3.10
N SER A 125 -12.39 -5.46 2.60
CA SER A 125 -13.21 -6.10 1.56
C SER A 125 -12.44 -6.30 0.27
N MET A 126 -11.56 -5.37 -0.08
CA MET A 126 -10.72 -5.48 -1.26
C MET A 126 -9.64 -6.56 -1.12
N ILE A 127 -9.01 -6.67 0.05
CA ILE A 127 -8.05 -7.74 0.35
C ILE A 127 -8.72 -9.11 0.19
N ALA A 128 -9.94 -9.26 0.72
CA ALA A 128 -10.73 -10.48 0.52
C ALA A 128 -11.04 -10.74 -0.96
N GLY A 129 -11.34 -9.69 -1.74
CA GLY A 129 -11.53 -9.77 -3.18
C GLY A 129 -10.28 -10.25 -3.94
N VAL A 130 -9.11 -9.71 -3.58
CA VAL A 130 -7.81 -10.15 -4.11
C VAL A 130 -7.57 -11.61 -3.79
N ALA A 131 -7.80 -12.05 -2.55
CA ALA A 131 -7.67 -13.45 -2.15
C ALA A 131 -8.59 -14.37 -2.97
N MET A 132 -9.87 -14.01 -3.13
CA MET A 132 -10.82 -14.79 -3.94
C MET A 132 -10.42 -14.86 -5.41
N SER A 133 -9.88 -13.78 -5.99
CA SER A 133 -9.47 -13.75 -7.40
C SER A 133 -8.25 -14.64 -7.73
N ASN A 134 -7.50 -15.05 -6.69
CA ASN A 134 -6.37 -15.96 -6.81
C ASN A 134 -6.78 -17.44 -6.66
N LEU A 135 -7.97 -17.73 -6.14
CA LEU A 135 -8.59 -19.06 -6.14
C LEU A 135 -9.20 -19.33 -7.53
N LYS A 136 -8.40 -19.91 -8.41
CA LYS A 136 -8.87 -20.59 -9.62
C LYS A 136 -8.88 -22.09 -9.41
#